data_AF-A0A1D6KNW6-F1
#
_entry.id   AF-A0A1D6KNW6-F1
#
_cell.length_a   1.000
_cell.length_b   1.000
_cell.length_c   1.000
_cell.angle_alpha   90.00
_cell.angle_beta   90.00
_cell.angle_gamma   90.00
#
_symmetry.space_group_name_H-M   'P 1'
#
loop_
_entity.id
_entity.type
_entity.pdbx_description
1 polymer ?
#
loop_
_entity_poly.entity_id
_entity_poly.type
_entity_poly.pdbx_seq_one_letter_code
_entity_poly.pdbx_strand_id
1 'polypeptide(L)' 'MKCTLQIDVDIGSSSVARSIIGLVLGYVTSIVVDLAILIEAKEEKELPEYILGTVRLNRVNPDSAVSI' A
#
# COMPACT_ATOMS: atom_id res chain seq x y z
N MET A 1 -7.15 26.78 -13.34
CA MET A 1 -6.33 26.48 -12.15
C MET A 1 -7.04 25.34 -11.41
N LYS A 2 -6.52 24.11 -11.48
CA LYS A 2 -7.11 22.94 -10.80
C LYS A 2 -6.30 22.71 -9.54
N CYS A 3 -6.86 23.03 -8.37
CA CYS A 3 -6.31 22.58 -7.09
C CYS A 3 -6.95 21.23 -6.78
N THR A 4 -6.15 20.17 -6.76
CA THR A 4 -6.58 18.82 -6.38
C THR A 4 -6.26 18.60 -4.91
N LEU A 5 -7.27 18.30 -4.08
CA LEU A 5 -7.08 17.89 -2.69
C LEU A 5 -6.66 16.41 -2.65
N GLN A 6 -5.47 16.13 -2.14
CA GLN A 6 -4.98 14.78 -1.87
C GLN A 6 -5.06 14.49 -0.37
N ILE A 7 -5.55 13.30 -0.02
CA ILE A 7 -5.62 12.82 1.36
C ILE A 7 -4.71 11.60 1.45
N ASP A 8 -3.71 11.67 2.33
CA ASP A 8 -2.86 10.53 2.68
C ASP A 8 -3.38 9.86 3.96
N VAL A 9 -3.39 8.52 3.97
CA VAL A 9 -3.90 7.71 5.08
C VAL A 9 -2.88 6.65 5.44
N ASP A 10 -2.12 6.89 6.52
CA ASP A 10 -1.18 5.91 7.06
C ASP A 10 -1.89 4.91 8.00
N ILE A 11 -2.02 3.67 7.53
CA ILE A 11 -2.52 2.54 8.33
C ILE A 11 -1.37 1.80 9.04
N GLY A 12 -0.15 1.93 8.52
CA GLY A 12 1.03 1.23 9.00
C GLY A 12 1.37 1.60 10.44
N SER A 13 1.21 2.86 10.85
CA SER A 13 1.48 3.31 12.22
C SER A 13 0.46 2.86 13.27
N SER A 14 -0.72 2.38 12.89
CA SER A 14 -1.78 1.96 13.82
C SER A 14 -1.49 0.62 14.49
N SER A 15 -1.44 0.60 15.82
CA SER A 15 -1.27 -0.62 16.62
C SER A 15 -2.45 -1.60 16.45
N VAL A 16 -3.67 -1.06 16.31
CA VAL A 16 -4.89 -1.83 16.05
C VAL A 16 -4.82 -2.48 14.67
N ALA A 17 -4.42 -1.73 13.64
CA ALA A 17 -4.30 -2.27 12.29
C ALA A 17 -3.25 -3.39 12.22
N ARG A 18 -2.08 -3.19 12.86
CA ARG A 18 -1.05 -4.24 12.95
C ARG A 18 -1.58 -5.51 13.61
N SER A 19 -2.36 -5.38 14.68
CA SER A 19 -2.96 -6.52 15.39
C SER A 19 -3.94 -7.29 14.51
N ILE A 20 -4.80 -6.58 13.76
CA ILE A 20 -5.76 -7.17 12.83
C ILE A 20 -5.03 -7.89 11.68
N ILE A 21 -4.01 -7.26 11.09
CA ILE A 21 -3.21 -7.87 10.02
C ILE A 21 -2.56 -9.17 10.51
N GLY A 22 -1.95 -9.16 11.71
CA GLY A 22 -1.34 -10.36 12.28
C GLY A 22 -2.35 -11.50 12.48
N LEU A 23 -3.56 -11.19 12.96
CA LEU A 23 -4.64 -12.17 13.08
C LEU A 23 -5.02 -12.75 11.71
N VAL A 24 -5.30 -11.89 10.73
CA VAL A 24 -5.80 -12.29 9.40
C VAL A 24 -4.75 -13.08 8.63
N LEU A 25 -3.49 -12.66 8.66
CA LEU A 25 -2.41 -13.36 7.96
C LEU A 25 -2.22 -14.80 8.44
N GLY A 26 -2.56 -15.12 9.71
CA GLY A 26 -2.51 -16.49 10.22
C GLY A 26 -3.59 -17.44 9.66
N TYR A 27 -4.63 -16.91 9.00
CA TYR A 27 -5.72 -17.71 8.42
C TYR A 27 -5.76 -17.68 6.88
N VAL A 28 -5.08 -16.72 6.25
CA VAL A 28 -5.17 -16.52 4.80
C VAL A 28 -4.09 -17.32 4.07
N THR A 29 -4.50 -18.16 3.13
CA THR A 29 -3.59 -19.03 2.37
C THR A 29 -3.07 -18.40 1.08
N SER A 30 -3.70 -17.33 0.60
CA SER A 30 -3.34 -16.65 -0.64
C SER A 30 -3.90 -15.24 -0.67
N ILE A 31 -3.05 -14.26 -0.98
CA ILE A 31 -3.44 -12.85 -1.09
C ILE A 31 -3.19 -12.37 -2.53
N VAL A 32 -4.07 -11.49 -3.01
CA VAL A 32 -3.86 -10.70 -4.23
C VAL A 32 -3.55 -9.27 -3.81
N VAL A 33 -2.42 -8.73 -4.25
CA VAL A 33 -1.96 -7.37 -3.90
C VAL A 33 -1.84 -6.54 -5.16
N ASP A 34 -2.52 -5.40 -5.19
CA ASP A 34 -2.37 -4.39 -6.23
C ASP A 34 -1.50 -3.25 -5.70
N LEU A 35 -0.37 -3.00 -6.35
CA LEU A 35 0.57 -1.94 -6.01
C LEU A 35 0.71 -0.98 -7.19
N ALA A 36 0.69 0.32 -6.90
CA ALA A 36 1.04 1.36 -7.86
C ALA A 36 2.41 1.94 -7.47
N ILE A 37 3.29 2.09 -8.46
CA ILE A 37 4.57 2.77 -8.32
C ILE A 37 4.36 4.19 -8.84
N LEU A 38 4.67 5.18 -8.04
CA LEU A 38 4.45 6.60 -8.33
C LEU A 38 5.67 7.44 -7.96
N ILE A 39 5.76 8.63 -8.55
CA ILE A 39 6.74 9.65 -8.15
C ILE A 39 6.09 10.51 -7.06
N GLU A 40 6.70 10.52 -5.87
CA GLU A 40 6.26 11.33 -4.73
C GLU A 40 6.40 12.82 -5.06
N ALA A 41 5.32 13.58 -4.88
CA ALA A 41 5.33 15.03 -5.03
C ALA A 41 5.93 15.70 -3.79
N LYS A 42 6.83 16.68 -3.97
CA LYS A 42 7.44 17.43 -2.87
C LYS A 42 6.80 18.81 -2.70
N GLU A 43 6.15 19.33 -3.74
CA GLU A 43 5.45 20.62 -3.73
C GLU A 43 4.00 20.49 -4.21
N GLU A 44 3.10 21.36 -3.73
CA GLU A 44 1.67 21.34 -4.10
C GLU A 44 1.44 21.52 -5.61
N LYS A 45 2.35 22.22 -6.30
CA LYS A 45 2.32 22.42 -7.76
C LYS A 45 2.55 21.13 -8.56
N GLU A 46 3.14 20.12 -7.94
CA GLU A 46 3.49 18.83 -8.55
C GLU A 46 2.35 17.82 -8.40
N LEU A 47 1.29 18.18 -7.65
CA LEU A 47 0.11 17.36 -7.51
C LEU A 47 -0.77 17.40 -8.79
N PRO A 48 -1.44 16.29 -9.13
CA PRO A 48 -1.40 15.00 -8.43
C PRO A 48 -0.14 14.18 -8.78
N GLU A 49 0.24 13.27 -7.89
CA GLU A 49 1.36 12.35 -8.09
C GLU A 49 1.22 11.51 -9.37
N TYR A 50 2.34 11.30 -10.07
CA TYR A 50 2.33 10.58 -11.34
C TYR A 50 2.58 9.09 -11.15
N ILE A 51 1.61 8.25 -11.53
CA ILE A 51 1.74 6.79 -11.52
C ILE A 51 2.61 6.35 -12.72
N LEU A 52 3.74 5.71 -12.42
CA LEU A 52 4.64 5.14 -13.42
C LEU A 52 4.14 3.80 -13.94
N GLY A 53 3.47 3.03 -13.09
CA GLY A 53 2.92 1.74 -13.45
C GLY A 53 2.25 1.06 -12.26
N THR A 54 1.55 -0.03 -12.54
CA THR A 54 0.93 -0.87 -11.53
C THR A 54 1.41 -2.30 -11.68
N VAL A 55 1.46 -3.02 -10.57
CA VAL A 55 1.76 -4.44 -10.52
C VAL A 55 0.71 -5.13 -9.67
N ARG A 56 0.19 -6.24 -10.18
CA ARG A 56 -0.68 -7.16 -9.43
C ARG A 56 0.12 -8.40 -9.07
N LEU A 57 0.30 -8.64 -7.77
CA LEU A 57 0.82 -9.88 -7.25
C LEU A 57 -0.33 -10.83 -7.01
N ASN A 58 -0.29 -12.02 -7.61
CA ASN A 58 -1.30 -13.04 -7.45
C ASN A 58 -0.74 -14.22 -6.65
N ARG A 59 -1.57 -14.81 -5.79
CA ARG A 59 -1.22 -15.98 -4.98
C ARG A 59 0.00 -15.76 -4.09
N VAL A 60 0.06 -14.60 -3.44
CA VAL A 60 1.09 -14.33 -2.43
C VAL A 60 0.84 -15.23 -1.23
N ASN A 61 1.79 -16.10 -0.89
CA ASN A 61 1.72 -16.97 0.27
C ASN A 61 2.45 -16.30 1.46
N PRO A 62 1.72 -15.84 2.51
CA PRO A 62 2.34 -15.21 3.66
C PRO A 62 3.26 -16.14 4.46
N ASP A 63 3.06 -17.46 4.43
CA ASP A 63 3.92 -18.43 5.14
C ASP A 63 5.34 -18.50 4.58
N SER A 64 5.53 -18.04 3.33
CA SER A 64 6.84 -18.02 2.67
C SER A 64 7.67 -16.75 2.96
N ALA A 65 7.14 -15.82 3.77
CA ALA A 65 7.81 -14.57 4.07
C ALA A 65 9.11 -14.79 4.86
N VAL A 66 10.16 -14.06 4.48
CA VAL A 66 11.46 -14.07 5.16
C VAL A 66 11.60 -12.78 5.96
N SER A 67 12.02 -12.89 7.22
CA SER A 67 12.37 -11.73 8.04
C SER A 67 13.57 -11.00 7.42
N ILE A 68 13.39 -9.71 7.12
CA ILE A 68 14.43 -8.81 6.60
C ILE A 68 15.17 -8.15 7.75
#